data_AF-A0A8J9X2H4-F1
#
_entry.id   AF-A0A8J9X2H4-F1
#
_cell.length_a   1.000
_cell.length_b   1.000
_cell.length_c   1.000
_cell.angle_alpha   90.00
_cell.angle_beta   90.00
_cell.angle_gamma   90.00
#
_symmetry.space_group_name_H-M   'P 1'
#
loop_
_entity.id
_entity.type
_entity.pdbx_description
1 polymer ?
#
loop_
_entity_poly.entity_id
_entity_poly.type
_entity_poly.pdbx_seq_one_letter_code
_entity_poly.pdbx_strand_id
1 'polypeptide(L)'
;MPHLSKIFVLWLMAFAGRTFAFSKGLASNQQIPRSTFQRTPTRSALHCICVDCARVTNCAAYHFVETKHEQPHMTDNPTFTPRDGSPTIHVNVRTIRTDDDRQAEMDRMWREYKDEEQKAEANQQEGGKLRGEKVYDFTPVTTYEYDV
;
A
#
# COMPACT_ATOMS: atom_id res chain seq x y z
N MET A 1 -45.49 -28.15 39.09
CA MET A 1 -46.75 -28.64 38.47
C MET A 1 -47.92 -27.97 39.19
N PRO A 2 -49.09 -27.74 38.57
CA PRO A 2 -49.38 -27.44 37.16
C PRO A 2 -50.16 -26.08 37.06
N HIS A 3 -50.75 -25.57 35.97
CA HIS A 3 -50.89 -26.04 34.58
C HIS A 3 -51.09 -24.86 33.56
N LEU A 4 -51.63 -25.22 32.40
CA LEU A 4 -52.13 -24.47 31.23
C LEU A 4 -53.20 -23.40 31.54
N SER A 5 -53.34 -22.28 30.81
CA SER A 5 -53.50 -22.07 29.34
C SER A 5 -54.89 -22.39 28.77
N LYS A 6 -55.25 -21.64 27.72
CA LYS A 6 -56.39 -21.82 26.78
C LYS A 6 -57.73 -21.21 27.21
N ILE A 7 -57.87 -19.91 26.97
CA ILE A 7 -59.08 -19.43 26.28
C ILE A 7 -58.63 -19.15 24.83
N PHE A 8 -59.19 -19.93 23.92
CA PHE A 8 -58.83 -20.02 22.50
C PHE A 8 -60.04 -19.52 21.70
N VAL A 9 -59.78 -18.80 20.59
CA VAL A 9 -60.79 -18.37 19.59
C VAL A 9 -61.86 -17.38 20.08
N LEU A 10 -61.77 -16.10 19.64
CA LEU A 10 -62.89 -15.34 19.05
C LEU A 10 -62.47 -13.93 18.59
N TRP A 11 -61.65 -13.85 17.54
CA TRP A 11 -61.88 -12.83 16.52
C TRP A 11 -61.43 -13.32 15.14
N LEU A 12 -62.39 -13.94 14.45
CA LEU A 12 -62.27 -14.40 13.08
C LEU A 12 -62.75 -13.26 12.15
N MET A 13 -62.07 -13.07 11.02
CA MET A 13 -62.54 -12.28 9.87
C MET A 13 -62.78 -10.77 10.09
N ALA A 14 -61.80 -9.94 9.71
CA ALA A 14 -61.97 -8.94 8.63
C ALA A 14 -60.71 -8.06 8.48
N PHE A 15 -59.97 -8.21 7.39
CA PHE A 15 -59.56 -7.07 6.55
C PHE A 15 -59.10 -7.58 5.19
N ALA A 16 -60.02 -7.53 4.22
CA ALA A 16 -59.75 -7.95 2.86
C ALA A 16 -58.84 -6.93 2.13
N GLY A 17 -58.04 -7.45 1.20
CA GLY A 17 -57.67 -6.75 -0.03
C GLY A 17 -57.01 -5.38 0.09
N ARG A 18 -55.68 -5.36 0.23
CA ARG A 18 -54.85 -4.31 -0.37
C ARG A 18 -54.02 -4.91 -1.50
N THR A 19 -54.52 -4.76 -2.72
CA THR A 19 -53.81 -5.11 -3.95
C THR A 19 -52.57 -4.23 -4.09
N PHE A 20 -51.39 -4.85 -4.13
CA PHE A 20 -50.13 -4.14 -4.32
C PHE A 20 -49.97 -3.79 -5.80
N ALA A 21 -50.34 -2.57 -6.18
CA ALA A 21 -50.21 -2.09 -7.55
C ALA A 21 -48.73 -1.91 -7.91
N PHE A 22 -48.16 -2.89 -8.62
CA PHE A 22 -46.77 -2.87 -9.08
C PHE A 22 -46.63 -1.89 -10.25
N SER A 23 -46.46 -0.60 -9.94
CA SER A 23 -46.23 0.45 -10.93
C SER A 23 -44.90 0.23 -11.64
N LYS A 24 -44.96 -0.18 -12.92
CA LYS A 24 -43.80 -0.31 -13.80
C LYS A 24 -43.16 1.06 -14.02
N GLY A 25 -42.12 1.37 -13.26
CA GLY A 25 -41.28 2.54 -13.48
C GLY A 25 -40.57 2.43 -14.83
N LEU A 26 -40.72 3.44 -15.68
CA LEU A 26 -40.06 3.49 -16.99
C LEU A 26 -38.54 3.55 -16.82
N ALA A 27 -37.83 2.76 -17.63
CA ALA A 27 -36.38 2.79 -17.68
C ALA A 27 -35.89 4.14 -18.24
N SER A 28 -35.46 5.03 -17.34
CA SER A 28 -34.80 6.29 -17.72
C SER A 28 -33.41 5.97 -18.27
N ASN A 29 -33.30 5.93 -19.61
CA ASN A 29 -32.03 5.79 -20.31
C ASN A 29 -31.22 7.09 -20.18
N GLN A 30 -30.54 7.26 -19.05
CA GLN A 30 -29.66 8.40 -18.81
C GLN A 30 -28.34 8.18 -19.57
N GLN A 31 -28.32 8.67 -20.82
CA GLN A 31 -27.09 8.85 -21.58
C GLN A 31 -26.14 9.76 -20.80
N ILE A 32 -25.09 9.17 -20.21
CA ILE A 32 -24.08 9.91 -19.45
C ILE A 32 -23.41 10.92 -20.39
N PRO A 33 -23.43 12.23 -20.10
CA PRO A 33 -22.73 13.20 -20.92
C PRO A 33 -21.23 12.94 -20.85
N ARG A 34 -20.58 12.82 -22.02
CA ARG A 34 -19.11 12.76 -22.10
C ARG A 34 -18.54 14.06 -21.52
N SER A 35 -18.08 13.99 -20.27
CA SER A 35 -17.33 15.07 -19.63
C SER A 35 -16.12 15.38 -20.50
N THR A 36 -16.16 16.54 -21.17
CA THR A 36 -15.01 17.07 -21.89
C THR A 36 -14.10 17.63 -20.82
N PHE A 37 -13.21 16.78 -20.30
CA PHE A 37 -12.35 17.10 -19.16
C PHE A 37 -11.28 18.12 -19.56
N GLN A 38 -11.71 19.38 -19.65
CA GLN A 38 -10.84 20.54 -19.83
C GLN A 38 -10.00 20.71 -18.56
N ARG A 39 -8.83 20.06 -18.55
CA ARG A 39 -7.80 20.29 -17.53
C ARG A 39 -7.31 21.73 -17.65
N THR A 40 -7.88 22.60 -16.83
CA THR A 40 -7.17 23.81 -16.39
C THR A 40 -5.91 23.33 -15.66
N PRO A 41 -4.70 23.77 -16.05
CA PRO A 41 -3.48 23.40 -15.35
C PRO A 41 -3.41 24.20 -14.05
N THR A 42 -4.11 23.74 -13.01
CA THR A 42 -3.81 24.14 -11.63
C THR A 42 -2.40 23.66 -11.32
N ARG A 43 -1.43 24.58 -11.43
CA ARG A 43 -0.01 24.35 -11.15
C ARG A 43 0.17 24.09 -9.65
N SER A 44 -0.11 22.85 -9.24
CA SER A 44 0.13 22.38 -7.89
C SER A 44 1.63 22.48 -7.59
N ALA A 45 1.99 23.09 -6.45
CA ALA A 45 3.36 23.13 -5.97
C ALA A 45 3.87 21.76 -5.47
N LEU A 46 3.04 20.71 -5.56
CA LEU A 46 3.39 19.33 -5.28
C LEU A 46 3.86 18.67 -6.58
N HIS A 47 4.99 17.98 -6.54
CA HIS A 47 5.49 17.15 -7.64
C HIS A 47 4.58 15.92 -7.80
N CYS A 48 3.54 16.04 -8.62
CA CYS A 48 2.76 14.89 -9.06
C CYS A 48 3.59 14.05 -10.05
N ILE A 49 3.95 12.83 -9.68
CA ILE A 49 4.49 11.86 -10.65
C ILE A 49 3.33 11.38 -11.54
N CYS A 50 3.39 11.71 -12.83
CA CYS A 50 2.44 11.21 -13.82
C CYS A 50 3.12 10.11 -14.66
N VAL A 51 2.76 8.86 -14.40
CA VAL A 51 3.28 7.70 -15.15
C VAL A 51 2.38 7.46 -16.37
N ASP A 52 2.97 7.46 -17.57
CA ASP A 52 2.28 7.00 -18.78
C ASP A 52 2.32 5.47 -18.84
N CYS A 53 1.23 4.83 -18.42
CA CYS A 53 1.12 3.36 -18.38
C CYS A 53 1.40 2.70 -19.74
N ALA A 54 1.17 3.38 -20.86
CA ALA A 54 1.46 2.84 -22.20
C ALA A 54 2.96 2.81 -22.53
N ARG A 55 3.81 3.43 -21.70
CA ARG A 55 5.26 3.50 -21.89
C ARG A 55 6.07 2.75 -20.84
N VAL A 56 5.46 2.32 -19.74
CA VAL A 56 6.14 1.63 -18.63
C VAL A 56 6.98 0.45 -19.15
N THR A 57 6.37 -0.41 -19.96
CA THR A 57 6.99 -1.60 -20.56
C THR A 57 8.15 -1.32 -21.51
N ASN A 58 8.34 -0.08 -21.96
CA ASN A 58 9.30 0.30 -23.01
C ASN A 58 10.24 1.43 -22.55
N CYS A 59 10.26 1.72 -21.25
CA CYS A 59 10.99 2.83 -20.65
C CYS A 59 12.34 2.38 -20.07
N ALA A 60 13.43 3.03 -20.49
CA ALA A 60 14.78 2.72 -20.00
C ALA A 60 14.92 2.87 -18.47
N ALA A 61 14.20 3.81 -17.86
CA ALA A 61 14.23 4.03 -16.42
C ALA A 61 13.52 2.91 -15.63
N TYR A 62 12.40 2.38 -16.16
CA TYR A 62 11.73 1.24 -15.52
C TYR A 62 12.51 -0.06 -15.73
N HIS A 63 13.10 -0.25 -16.92
CA HIS A 63 14.02 -1.36 -17.17
C HIS A 63 15.21 -1.35 -16.19
N PHE A 64 15.78 -0.19 -15.86
CA PHE A 64 16.82 -0.09 -14.83
C PHE A 64 16.33 -0.57 -13.46
N VAL A 65 15.12 -0.17 -13.04
CA VAL A 65 14.50 -0.63 -11.78
C VAL A 65 14.31 -2.15 -11.78
N GLU A 66 13.82 -2.73 -12.89
CA GLU A 66 13.70 -4.18 -13.07
C GLU A 66 15.06 -4.90 -12.90
N THR A 67 16.13 -4.40 -13.53
CA THR A 67 17.48 -4.97 -13.40
C THR A 67 17.96 -4.92 -11.95
N LYS A 68 17.72 -3.81 -11.24
CA LYS A 68 18.15 -3.64 -9.84
C LYS A 68 17.38 -4.52 -8.85
N HIS A 69 16.12 -4.82 -9.13
CA HIS A 69 15.31 -5.75 -8.34
C HIS A 69 15.39 -7.21 -8.83
N GLU A 70 16.26 -7.51 -9.80
CA GLU A 70 16.41 -8.84 -10.42
C GLU A 70 15.07 -9.42 -10.93
N GLN A 71 14.16 -8.54 -11.35
CA GLN A 71 12.85 -8.94 -11.86
C GLN A 71 12.94 -9.30 -13.35
N PRO A 72 12.11 -10.23 -13.84
CA PRO A 72 11.99 -10.48 -15.27
C PRO A 72 11.63 -9.20 -16.03
N HIS A 73 12.39 -8.90 -17.07
CA HIS A 73 12.17 -7.71 -17.89
C HIS A 73 10.85 -7.77 -18.67
N MET A 74 10.12 -6.66 -18.70
CA MET A 74 8.90 -6.57 -19.54
C MET A 74 9.25 -6.40 -21.03
N THR A 75 10.42 -5.87 -21.33
CA THR A 75 11.03 -5.86 -22.68
C THR A 75 12.55 -5.83 -22.54
N ASP A 76 13.29 -6.53 -23.41
CA ASP A 76 14.76 -6.53 -23.35
C ASP A 76 15.41 -5.28 -23.96
N ASN A 77 14.66 -4.51 -24.77
CA ASN A 77 15.18 -3.38 -25.55
C ASN A 77 14.23 -2.16 -25.47
N PRO A 78 14.23 -1.42 -24.35
CA PRO A 78 13.42 -0.23 -24.19
C PRO A 78 13.86 0.89 -25.16
N THR A 79 12.91 1.44 -25.90
CA THR A 79 13.13 2.51 -26.91
C THR A 79 12.68 3.89 -26.45
N PHE A 80 12.06 4.00 -25.28
CA PHE A 80 11.65 5.28 -24.68
C PHE A 80 12.59 5.65 -23.52
N THR A 81 13.23 6.81 -23.60
CA THR A 81 13.89 7.46 -22.46
C THR A 81 12.94 8.49 -21.84
N PRO A 82 12.94 8.70 -20.52
CA PRO A 82 12.22 9.83 -19.94
C PRO A 82 12.85 11.16 -20.41
N ARG A 83 12.14 12.27 -20.20
CA ARG A 83 12.55 13.60 -20.67
C ARG A 83 13.34 14.33 -19.58
N ASP A 84 14.34 15.11 -19.97
CA ASP A 84 15.08 16.05 -19.13
C ASP A 84 14.14 16.81 -18.16
N GLY A 85 14.41 16.77 -16.86
CA GLY A 85 13.55 17.35 -15.83
C GLY A 85 12.41 16.43 -15.35
N SER A 86 12.45 15.15 -15.71
CA SER A 86 11.71 14.08 -15.00
C SER A 86 12.29 13.87 -13.59
N PRO A 87 11.52 13.34 -12.63
CA PRO A 87 12.03 13.08 -11.29
C PRO A 87 13.04 11.91 -11.27
N THR A 88 14.14 12.08 -10.54
CA THR A 88 15.13 11.01 -10.24
C THR A 88 14.46 9.83 -9.54
N ILE A 89 14.69 8.62 -10.04
CA ILE A 89 14.17 7.39 -9.42
C ILE A 89 15.17 6.88 -8.38
N HIS A 90 14.73 6.75 -7.13
CA HIS A 90 15.48 6.11 -6.06
C HIS A 90 15.08 4.64 -5.94
N VAL A 91 16.06 3.74 -5.92
CA VAL A 91 15.86 2.29 -5.93
C VAL A 91 16.57 1.66 -4.74
N ASN A 92 15.79 1.13 -3.80
CA ASN A 92 16.30 0.53 -2.56
C ASN A 92 16.28 -1.00 -2.67
N VAL A 93 17.46 -1.59 -2.87
CA VAL A 93 17.64 -3.04 -3.02
C VAL A 93 18.12 -3.64 -1.71
N ARG A 94 17.40 -4.63 -1.18
CA ARG A 94 17.82 -5.41 0.00
C ARG A 94 18.80 -6.48 -0.44
N THR A 95 19.99 -6.54 0.16
CA THR A 95 21.02 -7.53 -0.23
C THR A 95 20.95 -8.85 0.54
N ILE A 96 19.90 -9.07 1.34
CA ILE A 96 19.65 -10.36 2.00
C ILE A 96 19.06 -11.31 0.95
N ARG A 97 19.85 -12.28 0.47
CA ARG A 97 19.49 -13.16 -0.65
C ARG A 97 19.10 -14.58 -0.20
N THR A 98 19.61 -15.02 0.94
CA THR A 98 19.40 -16.36 1.48
C THR A 98 18.86 -16.34 2.91
N ASP A 99 18.32 -17.48 3.36
CA ASP A 99 17.92 -17.65 4.75
C ASP A 99 19.12 -17.62 5.73
N ASP A 100 20.31 -18.01 5.26
CA ASP A 100 21.55 -17.94 6.03
C ASP A 100 22.02 -16.48 6.22
N ASP A 101 22.00 -15.65 5.16
CA ASP A 101 22.26 -14.21 5.26
C ASP A 101 21.29 -13.55 6.25
N ARG A 102 20.01 -13.93 6.14
CA ARG A 102 18.93 -13.44 7.00
C ARG A 102 19.17 -13.84 8.46
N GLN A 103 19.63 -15.05 8.73
CA GLN A 103 19.95 -15.50 10.09
C GLN A 103 21.20 -14.81 10.64
N ALA A 104 22.25 -14.64 9.82
CA ALA A 104 23.49 -13.99 10.24
C ALA A 104 23.29 -12.52 10.65
N GLU A 105 22.48 -11.75 9.90
CA GLU A 105 22.12 -10.38 10.29
C GLU A 105 21.24 -10.35 11.56
N MET A 106 20.31 -11.30 11.72
CA MET A 106 19.53 -11.41 12.97
C MET A 106 20.44 -11.71 14.17
N ASP A 107 21.39 -12.63 14.04
CA ASP A 107 22.35 -12.98 15.09
C ASP A 107 23.35 -11.85 15.37
N ARG A 108 23.62 -10.98 14.40
CA ARG A 108 24.36 -9.73 14.61
C ARG A 108 23.53 -8.72 15.41
N MET A 109 22.28 -8.45 15.01
CA MET A 109 21.40 -7.52 15.74
C MET A 109 21.13 -7.99 17.18
N TRP A 110 20.93 -9.29 17.42
CA TRP A 110 20.74 -9.82 18.77
C TRP A 110 21.96 -9.66 19.68
N ARG A 111 23.18 -9.61 19.11
CA ARG A 111 24.40 -9.27 19.87
C ARG A 111 24.47 -7.78 20.17
N GLU A 112 24.27 -6.93 19.16
CA GLU A 112 24.29 -5.47 19.33
C GLU A 112 23.23 -5.00 20.34
N TYR A 113 22.01 -5.54 20.31
CA TYR A 113 20.98 -5.29 21.32
C TYR A 113 21.46 -5.63 22.75
N LYS A 114 22.03 -6.83 22.95
CA LYS A 114 22.51 -7.27 24.28
C LYS A 114 23.67 -6.43 24.81
N ASP A 115 24.60 -6.06 23.94
CA ASP A 115 25.71 -5.17 24.30
C ASP A 115 25.22 -3.80 24.75
N GLU A 116 24.12 -3.30 24.17
CA GLU A 116 23.53 -2.01 24.52
C GLU A 116 22.62 -2.09 25.75
N GLU A 117 21.96 -3.21 25.98
CA GLU A 117 21.25 -3.53 27.23
C GLU A 117 22.24 -3.52 28.40
N GLN A 118 23.37 -4.23 28.29
CA GLN A 118 24.45 -4.22 29.28
C GLN A 118 25.03 -2.81 29.51
N LYS A 119 25.25 -2.02 28.43
CA LYS A 119 25.68 -0.61 28.56
C LYS A 119 24.63 0.23 29.28
N ALA A 120 23.34 0.01 29.04
CA ALA A 120 22.27 0.74 29.72
C ALA A 120 22.18 0.37 31.20
N GLU A 121 22.31 -0.91 31.56
CA GLU A 121 22.38 -1.39 32.93
C GLU A 121 23.57 -0.80 33.69
N ALA A 122 24.77 -0.80 33.09
CA ALA A 122 25.96 -0.18 33.67
C ALA A 122 25.78 1.34 33.87
N ASN A 123 25.26 2.06 32.88
CA ASN A 123 24.97 3.49 33.01
C ASN A 123 23.92 3.78 34.10
N GLN A 124 22.92 2.91 34.30
CA GLN A 124 21.94 3.08 35.37
C GLN A 124 22.56 2.95 36.77
N GLN A 125 23.54 2.05 36.95
CA GLN A 125 24.31 1.93 38.20
C GLN A 125 25.14 3.19 38.49
N GLU A 126 25.56 3.93 37.45
CA GLU A 126 26.30 5.20 37.55
C GLU A 126 25.38 6.45 37.56
N GLY A 127 24.04 6.29 37.60
CA GLY A 127 23.09 7.40 37.62
C GLY A 127 22.89 8.11 36.27
N GLY A 128 23.27 7.47 35.16
CA GLY A 128 23.20 8.00 33.81
C GLY A 128 21.79 8.18 33.25
N LYS A 129 21.60 9.27 32.48
CA LYS A 129 20.33 9.59 31.80
C LYS A 129 20.10 8.66 30.60
N LEU A 130 18.97 7.97 30.56
CA LEU A 130 18.56 7.11 29.45
C LEU A 130 18.52 7.90 28.12
N ARG A 131 19.22 7.39 27.10
CA ARG A 131 19.26 7.92 25.72
C ARG A 131 18.73 6.87 24.74
N GLY A 132 17.48 7.03 24.30
CA GLY A 132 16.84 6.19 23.28
C GLY A 132 16.97 6.77 21.87
N GLU A 133 18.19 6.98 21.38
CA GLU A 133 18.46 7.66 20.10
C GLU A 133 18.78 6.69 18.94
N LYS A 134 19.11 5.45 19.27
CA LYS A 134 19.51 4.40 18.32
C LYS A 134 18.30 3.84 17.56
N VAL A 135 18.16 4.26 16.31
CA VAL A 135 17.26 3.67 15.31
C VAL A 135 18.02 2.55 14.60
N TYR A 136 17.54 1.32 14.71
CA TYR A 136 18.11 0.19 13.98
C TYR A 136 17.64 0.21 12.52
N ASP A 137 18.59 0.06 11.59
CA ASP A 137 18.27 -0.29 10.19
C ASP A 137 18.36 -1.81 10.03
N PHE A 138 17.27 -2.40 9.56
CA PHE A 138 17.03 -3.84 9.63
C PHE A 138 17.53 -4.62 8.41
N THR A 139 18.06 -3.93 7.39
CA THR A 139 18.58 -4.56 6.18
C THR A 139 19.74 -3.78 5.59
N PRO A 140 20.80 -4.42 5.08
CA PRO A 140 21.70 -3.77 4.12
C PRO A 140 20.90 -3.37 2.87
N VAL A 141 20.61 -2.07 2.76
CA VAL A 141 19.97 -1.44 1.59
C VAL A 141 21.05 -0.82 0.72
N THR A 142 21.21 -1.32 -0.51
CA THR A 142 21.91 -0.56 -1.54
C THR A 142 20.91 0.40 -2.19
N THR A 143 21.19 1.69 -2.10
CA THR A 143 20.41 2.73 -2.79
C THR A 143 21.07 3.02 -4.14
N TYR A 144 20.28 3.02 -5.21
CA TYR A 144 20.69 3.47 -6.54
C TYR A 144 19.80 4.61 -6.99
N GLU A 145 20.39 5.62 -7.61
CA GLU A 145 19.67 6.72 -8.23
C GLU A 145 19.75 6.60 -9.76
N TYR A 146 18.64 6.90 -10.44
CA TYR A 146 18.57 7.01 -11.89
C TYR A 146 18.13 8.43 -12.24
N ASP A 147 19.08 9.23 -12.71
CA ASP A 147 18.85 10.58 -13.23
C ASP A 147 18.48 10.56 -14.72
N VAL A 148 17.77 11.61 -15.14
CA VAL A 148 17.21 11.80 -16.49
C VAL A 148 17.70 13.09 -17.12
#